data_AF-A0A496VM04-F1
#
_entry.id   AF-A0A496VM04-F1
#
_cell.length_a   1.000
_cell.length_b   1.000
_cell.length_c   1.000
_cell.angle_alpha   90.00
_cell.angle_beta   90.00
_cell.angle_gamma   90.00
#
_symmetry.space_group_name_H-M   'P 1'
#
loop_
_entity.id
_entity.type
_entity.pdbx_description
1 polymer ?
#
loop_
_entity_poly.entity_id
_entity_poly.type
_entity_poly.pdbx_seq_one_letter_code
_entity_poly.pdbx_strand_id
1 'polypeptide(L)'
;MSIIFRVVKIMNPKINKAYPLIHGFTILEILIVLLVLSIGMLGVAFLQSQGQAFTFTAYVQTQSNMLAYEIMDQIRANVNFAKSNVEPIPCGNGINTCQYGYVANVKPTVNQNCDTSLCTPAQLRDYDLGNWYDRLESSIPGGTGVISAQVIGTVPNQVVTYYVEITWRLREEERDSASETKTIRWVMQI
;
A
#
# COMPACT_ATOMS: atom_id res chain seq x y z
N MET A 1 99.18 45.72 -25.67
CA MET A 1 99.97 44.49 -25.77
C MET A 1 99.10 43.32 -25.39
N SER A 2 98.89 42.42 -26.35
CA SER A 2 98.38 41.05 -26.27
C SER A 2 97.09 40.71 -25.51
N ILE A 3 96.14 40.29 -26.35
CA ILE A 3 94.99 39.41 -26.13
C ILE A 3 95.42 38.09 -25.46
N ILE A 4 94.62 37.58 -24.51
CA ILE A 4 94.46 36.14 -24.28
C ILE A 4 92.96 35.83 -24.19
N PHE A 5 92.39 35.34 -25.30
CA PHE A 5 91.08 34.69 -25.31
C PHE A 5 91.21 33.32 -24.65
N ARG A 6 90.54 33.11 -23.51
CA ARG A 6 90.33 31.77 -22.94
C ARG A 6 88.90 31.35 -23.26
N VAL A 7 88.75 30.46 -24.24
CA VAL A 7 87.47 29.84 -24.59
C VAL A 7 87.08 28.89 -23.45
N VAL A 8 86.19 29.34 -22.55
CA VAL A 8 85.52 28.45 -21.61
C VAL A 8 84.35 27.80 -22.35
N LYS A 9 84.47 26.49 -22.54
CA LYS A 9 83.47 25.60 -23.12
C LYS A 9 82.17 25.72 -22.32
N ILE A 10 81.13 26.31 -22.92
CA ILE A 10 79.80 26.38 -22.33
C ILE A 10 79.24 24.96 -22.31
N MET A 11 79.16 24.36 -21.12
CA MET A 11 78.49 23.08 -20.91
C MET A 11 77.00 23.31 -21.08
N ASN A 12 76.44 22.81 -22.18
CA ASN A 12 75.02 22.95 -22.52
C ASN A 12 74.21 21.92 -21.71
N PRO A 13 73.35 22.33 -20.75
CA PRO A 13 72.50 21.37 -20.06
C PRO A 13 71.44 20.87 -21.04
N LYS A 14 71.42 19.55 -21.29
CA LYS A 14 70.31 18.92 -22.03
C LYS A 14 69.04 19.05 -21.18
N ILE A 15 68.23 20.07 -21.44
CA ILE A 15 66.87 20.18 -20.91
C ILE A 15 66.03 19.13 -21.65
N ASN A 16 65.83 17.97 -21.03
CA ASN A 16 64.85 16.99 -21.51
C ASN A 16 63.45 17.55 -21.27
N LYS A 17 62.87 18.21 -22.28
CA LYS A 17 61.43 18.51 -22.27
C LYS A 17 60.67 17.20 -22.41
N ALA A 18 60.10 16.72 -21.31
CA ALA A 18 59.05 15.70 -21.37
C ALA A 18 57.80 16.35 -21.97
N TYR A 19 57.48 16.02 -23.21
CA TYR A 19 56.21 16.42 -23.82
C TYR A 19 55.12 15.55 -23.18
N PRO A 20 54.10 16.12 -22.49
CA PRO A 20 52.99 15.32 -22.03
C PRO A 20 52.28 14.74 -23.27
N LEU A 21 52.22 13.42 -23.37
CA LEU A 21 51.41 12.74 -24.37
C LEU A 21 49.95 13.09 -24.09
N ILE A 22 49.37 13.93 -24.95
CA ILE A 22 47.93 14.18 -24.95
C ILE A 22 47.28 12.86 -25.38
N HIS A 23 46.74 12.12 -24.42
CA HIS A 23 45.87 10.98 -24.69
C HIS A 23 44.52 11.55 -25.10
N GLY A 24 44.29 11.64 -26.41
CA GLY A 24 42.99 12.02 -26.95
C GLY A 24 41.98 10.89 -26.76
N PHE A 25 40.78 11.21 -26.29
CA PHE A 25 39.65 10.29 -26.24
C PHE A 25 39.39 9.72 -27.64
N THR A 26 39.36 8.39 -27.76
CA THR A 26 38.95 7.75 -29.01
C THR A 26 37.43 7.79 -29.13
N ILE A 27 36.86 8.00 -30.32
CA ILE A 27 35.38 7.96 -30.53
C ILE A 27 34.77 6.63 -30.03
N LEU A 28 35.55 5.55 -30.10
CA LEU A 28 35.20 4.23 -29.56
C LEU A 28 34.98 4.26 -28.04
N GLU A 29 35.77 5.04 -27.30
CA GLU A 29 35.66 5.16 -25.84
C GLU A 29 34.32 5.80 -25.44
N ILE A 30 33.91 6.89 -26.12
CA ILE A 30 32.60 7.51 -25.89
C ILE A 30 31.45 6.57 -26.28
N LEU A 31 31.58 5.82 -27.38
CA LEU A 31 30.58 4.83 -27.80
C LEU A 31 30.39 3.74 -26.75
N ILE A 32 31.47 3.24 -26.15
CA ILE A 32 31.41 2.24 -25.08
C ILE A 32 30.79 2.84 -23.82
N VAL A 33 31.15 4.08 -23.45
CA VAL A 33 30.55 4.77 -22.29
C VAL A 33 29.05 4.93 -22.46
N LEU A 34 28.59 5.36 -23.63
CA LEU A 34 27.16 5.51 -23.93
C LEU A 34 26.43 4.16 -23.93
N LEU A 35 27.05 3.10 -24.46
CA LEU A 35 26.49 1.75 -24.44
C LEU A 35 26.28 1.28 -22.99
N VAL A 36 27.33 1.33 -22.16
CA VAL A 36 27.25 0.89 -20.76
C VAL A 36 26.25 1.74 -19.97
N LEU A 37 26.25 3.06 -20.17
CA LEU A 37 25.30 3.97 -19.53
C LEU A 37 23.86 3.66 -19.91
N SER A 38 23.60 3.39 -21.19
CA SER A 38 22.25 3.07 -21.67
C SER A 38 21.70 1.78 -21.03
N ILE A 39 22.52 0.73 -20.91
CA ILE A 39 22.16 -0.52 -20.26
C ILE A 39 21.92 -0.30 -18.76
N GLY A 40 22.78 0.51 -18.11
CA GLY A 40 22.62 0.88 -16.71
C GLY A 40 21.30 1.60 -16.42
N MET A 41 20.91 2.57 -17.25
CA MET A 41 19.65 3.30 -17.09
C MET A 41 18.42 2.40 -17.30
N LEU A 42 18.45 1.47 -18.26
CA LEU A 42 17.37 0.50 -18.45
C LEU A 42 17.17 -0.38 -17.20
N GLY A 43 18.26 -0.81 -16.56
CA GLY A 43 18.21 -1.55 -15.30
C GLY A 43 17.53 -0.75 -14.17
N VAL A 44 17.86 0.52 -14.02
CA VAL A 44 17.25 1.40 -13.00
C VAL A 44 15.76 1.62 -13.26
N ALA A 45 15.37 1.87 -14.53
CA ALA A 45 13.98 2.07 -14.89
C ALA A 45 13.12 0.82 -14.60
N PHE A 46 13.66 -0.38 -14.87
CA PHE A 46 12.99 -1.63 -14.53
C PHE A 46 12.79 -1.77 -13.01
N LEU A 47 13.84 -1.54 -12.22
CA LEU A 47 13.75 -1.59 -10.75
C LEU A 47 12.77 -0.55 -10.20
N GLN A 48 12.74 0.65 -10.78
CA GLN A 48 11.81 1.70 -10.40
C GLN A 48 10.35 1.26 -10.63
N SER A 49 10.05 0.64 -11.78
CA SER A 49 8.73 0.10 -12.09
C SER A 49 8.29 -0.97 -11.07
N GLN A 50 9.18 -1.91 -10.74
CA GLN A 50 8.90 -2.94 -9.74
C GLN A 50 8.72 -2.34 -8.33
N GLY A 51 9.53 -1.36 -7.97
CA GLY A 51 9.45 -0.66 -6.69
C GLY A 51 8.07 -0.03 -6.46
N GLN A 52 7.47 0.59 -7.48
CA GLN A 52 6.12 1.18 -7.38
C GLN A 52 5.05 0.14 -7.04
N ALA A 53 5.09 -1.05 -7.64
CA ALA A 53 4.14 -2.13 -7.37
C ALA A 53 4.24 -2.63 -5.91
N PHE A 54 5.47 -2.75 -5.39
CA PHE A 54 5.69 -3.12 -3.99
C PHE A 54 5.20 -2.04 -3.02
N THR A 55 5.48 -0.76 -3.31
CA THR A 55 4.97 0.36 -2.49
C THR A 55 3.46 0.39 -2.45
N PHE A 56 2.78 0.21 -3.59
CA PHE A 56 1.32 0.15 -3.63
C PHE A 56 0.77 -1.02 -2.81
N THR A 57 1.35 -2.21 -2.96
CA THR A 57 0.92 -3.39 -2.21
C THR A 57 1.12 -3.22 -0.71
N ALA A 58 2.24 -2.64 -0.28
CA ALA A 58 2.50 -2.32 1.12
C ALA A 58 1.51 -1.29 1.66
N TYR A 59 1.23 -0.24 0.88
CA TYR A 59 0.26 0.80 1.24
C TYR A 59 -1.14 0.19 1.48
N VAL A 60 -1.65 -0.62 0.55
CA VAL A 60 -2.97 -1.25 0.70
C VAL A 60 -3.00 -2.17 1.93
N GLN A 61 -1.96 -2.96 2.17
CA GLN A 61 -1.90 -3.81 3.36
C GLN A 61 -1.93 -3.00 4.66
N THR A 62 -1.20 -1.89 4.73
CA THR A 62 -1.23 -0.99 5.89
C THR A 62 -2.62 -0.38 6.09
N GLN A 63 -3.25 0.12 5.02
CA GLN A 63 -4.59 0.70 5.10
C GLN A 63 -5.64 -0.34 5.52
N SER A 64 -5.61 -1.53 4.92
CA SER A 64 -6.55 -2.60 5.27
C SER A 64 -6.41 -3.04 6.73
N ASN A 65 -5.18 -3.13 7.25
CA ASN A 65 -4.96 -3.42 8.68
C ASN A 65 -5.54 -2.34 9.59
N MET A 66 -5.30 -1.06 9.29
CA MET A 66 -5.86 0.05 10.05
C MET A 66 -7.39 0.01 10.06
N LEU A 67 -8.01 -0.15 8.89
CA LEU A 67 -9.46 -0.25 8.74
C LEU A 67 -10.06 -1.48 9.44
N ALA A 68 -9.38 -2.62 9.39
CA ALA A 68 -9.84 -3.84 10.06
C ALA A 68 -9.81 -3.69 11.58
N TYR A 69 -8.74 -3.11 12.15
CA TYR A 69 -8.67 -2.87 13.58
C TYR A 69 -9.69 -1.83 14.04
N GLU A 70 -9.89 -0.78 13.26
CA GLU A 70 -10.89 0.26 13.56
C GLU A 70 -12.29 -0.31 13.74
N ILE A 71 -12.77 -1.12 12.78
CA ILE A 71 -14.12 -1.69 12.87
C ILE A 71 -14.20 -2.75 13.97
N MET A 72 -13.14 -3.53 14.21
CA MET A 72 -13.08 -4.48 15.31
C MET A 72 -13.19 -3.78 16.68
N ASP A 73 -12.55 -2.63 16.83
CA ASP A 73 -12.61 -1.87 18.07
C ASP A 73 -13.98 -1.21 18.26
N GLN A 74 -14.65 -0.76 17.19
CA GLN A 74 -16.04 -0.30 17.24
C GLN A 74 -17.01 -1.42 17.65
N ILE A 75 -16.82 -2.63 17.11
CA ILE A 75 -17.60 -3.81 17.49
C ILE A 75 -17.41 -4.13 18.98
N ARG A 76 -16.17 -4.06 19.49
CA ARG A 76 -15.85 -4.27 20.91
C ARG A 76 -16.45 -3.20 21.82
N ALA A 77 -16.40 -1.94 21.40
CA ALA A 77 -16.99 -0.83 22.15
C ALA A 77 -18.50 -1.03 22.34
N ASN A 78 -19.16 -1.65 21.35
CA ASN A 78 -20.60 -1.92 21.35
C ASN A 78 -20.94 -3.40 21.56
N VAL A 79 -20.22 -4.10 22.45
CA VAL A 79 -20.31 -5.56 22.65
C VAL A 79 -21.73 -6.09 22.88
N ASN A 80 -22.56 -5.37 23.65
CA ASN A 80 -23.94 -5.81 23.94
C ASN A 80 -24.78 -5.88 22.65
N PHE A 81 -24.66 -4.83 21.82
CA PHE A 81 -25.34 -4.80 20.53
C PHE A 81 -24.70 -5.79 19.55
N ALA A 82 -23.37 -5.87 19.53
CA ALA A 82 -22.62 -6.77 18.65
C ALA A 82 -22.82 -8.27 18.98
N LYS A 83 -23.22 -8.63 20.20
CA LYS A 83 -23.64 -10.00 20.54
C LYS A 83 -25.12 -10.24 20.21
N SER A 84 -25.95 -9.22 20.30
CA SER A 84 -27.37 -9.33 19.94
C SER A 84 -27.56 -9.33 18.42
N ASN A 85 -28.51 -10.11 17.92
CA ASN A 85 -28.94 -10.07 16.51
C ASN A 85 -27.84 -10.37 15.46
N VAL A 86 -26.94 -11.29 15.77
CA VAL A 86 -25.80 -11.65 14.90
C VAL A 86 -26.18 -12.72 13.85
N GLU A 87 -27.22 -13.49 14.10
CA GLU A 87 -27.68 -14.54 13.19
C GLU A 87 -28.21 -13.94 11.87
N PRO A 88 -27.84 -14.49 10.71
CA PRO A 88 -28.50 -14.20 9.44
C PRO A 88 -29.89 -14.83 9.46
N ILE A 89 -30.84 -14.20 10.14
CA ILE A 89 -32.25 -14.51 9.92
C ILE A 89 -32.52 -14.11 8.46
N PRO A 90 -32.97 -15.04 7.58
CA PRO A 90 -33.56 -14.65 6.31
C PRO A 90 -34.69 -13.68 6.69
N CYS A 91 -34.60 -12.42 6.27
CA CYS A 91 -35.66 -11.45 6.51
C CYS A 91 -36.98 -12.09 6.07
N GLY A 92 -37.74 -12.60 7.05
CA GLY A 92 -38.97 -13.31 6.78
C GLY A 92 -39.90 -12.33 6.08
N ASN A 93 -40.48 -12.78 4.97
CA ASN A 93 -41.48 -12.08 4.15
C ASN A 93 -42.25 -11.00 4.93
N GLY A 94 -41.82 -9.74 4.82
CA GLY A 94 -42.57 -8.58 5.32
C GLY A 94 -42.02 -7.83 6.55
N ILE A 95 -40.83 -8.14 7.08
CA ILE A 95 -40.16 -7.30 8.10
C ILE A 95 -39.10 -6.40 7.44
N ASN A 96 -39.33 -5.09 7.45
CA ASN A 96 -38.50 -4.09 6.74
C ASN A 96 -37.25 -3.65 7.52
N THR A 97 -36.97 -4.21 8.70
CA THR A 97 -35.82 -3.84 9.53
C THR A 97 -35.19 -5.09 10.12
N CYS A 98 -34.27 -5.70 9.38
CA CYS A 98 -33.43 -6.74 9.92
C CYS A 98 -32.35 -6.06 10.76
N GLN A 99 -32.52 -6.11 12.08
CA GLN A 99 -31.53 -5.62 13.01
C GLN A 99 -30.40 -6.65 13.02
N TYR A 100 -29.34 -6.40 12.27
CA TYR A 100 -28.12 -7.19 12.35
C TYR A 100 -27.16 -6.57 13.38
N GLY A 101 -26.28 -7.38 13.96
CA GLY A 101 -25.07 -6.90 14.63
C GLY A 101 -24.17 -6.13 13.64
N TYR A 102 -22.86 -6.24 13.75
CA TYR A 102 -21.95 -5.57 12.80
C TYR A 102 -21.72 -6.38 11.51
N VAL A 103 -22.70 -7.16 11.07
CA VAL A 103 -22.63 -7.94 9.82
C VAL A 103 -23.05 -7.04 8.66
N ALA A 104 -22.18 -6.89 7.67
CA ALA A 104 -22.42 -6.03 6.51
C ALA A 104 -21.62 -6.52 5.29
N ASN A 105 -22.26 -6.56 4.14
CA ASN A 105 -21.65 -6.83 2.83
C ASN A 105 -21.82 -5.65 1.86
N VAL A 106 -22.52 -4.60 2.29
CA VAL A 106 -22.79 -3.37 1.56
C VAL A 106 -22.82 -2.21 2.55
N LYS A 107 -22.49 -1.00 2.06
CA LYS A 107 -22.57 0.22 2.86
C LYS A 107 -24.04 0.45 3.31
N PRO A 108 -24.31 0.55 4.62
CA PRO A 108 -25.66 0.86 5.10
C PRO A 108 -26.04 2.32 4.81
N THR A 109 -27.34 2.60 4.77
CA THR A 109 -27.83 3.98 4.68
C THR A 109 -27.72 4.66 6.03
N VAL A 110 -26.97 5.75 6.10
CA VAL A 110 -26.78 6.54 7.32
C VAL A 110 -27.89 7.57 7.44
N ASN A 111 -28.77 7.40 8.44
CA ASN A 111 -29.92 8.29 8.66
C ASN A 111 -29.69 9.33 9.78
N GLN A 112 -28.59 9.24 10.53
CA GLN A 112 -28.31 10.07 11.70
C GLN A 112 -26.79 10.23 11.86
N ASN A 113 -26.31 11.43 12.23
CA ASN A 113 -24.91 11.66 12.61
C ASN A 113 -24.74 11.48 14.12
N CYS A 114 -24.04 10.42 14.53
CA CYS A 114 -23.87 10.07 15.94
C CYS A 114 -22.80 10.87 16.69
N ASP A 115 -22.07 11.77 16.00
CA ASP A 115 -21.12 12.69 16.65
C ASP A 115 -21.81 13.95 17.19
N THR A 116 -22.98 14.29 16.65
CA THR A 116 -23.69 15.55 16.95
C THR A 116 -25.08 15.32 17.56
N SER A 117 -25.53 14.07 17.64
CA SER A 117 -26.86 13.72 18.14
C SER A 117 -26.85 12.35 18.80
N LEU A 118 -27.81 12.11 19.70
CA LEU A 118 -27.95 10.83 20.37
C LEU A 118 -28.48 9.76 19.40
N CYS A 119 -27.73 8.68 19.24
CA CYS A 119 -28.10 7.53 18.41
C CYS A 119 -28.56 6.34 19.24
N THR A 120 -29.56 5.62 18.71
CA THR A 120 -29.83 4.25 19.16
C THR A 120 -28.68 3.32 18.76
N PRO A 121 -28.48 2.17 19.42
CA PRO A 121 -27.41 1.23 19.05
C PRO A 121 -27.44 0.78 17.58
N ALA A 122 -28.63 0.66 16.98
CA ALA A 122 -28.76 0.33 15.56
C ALA A 122 -28.33 1.47 14.64
N GLN A 123 -28.68 2.72 14.97
CA GLN A 123 -28.23 3.91 14.23
C GLN A 123 -26.72 4.12 14.38
N LEU A 124 -26.16 3.88 15.57
CA LEU A 124 -24.73 3.96 15.81
C LEU A 124 -23.97 2.94 14.94
N ARG A 125 -24.43 1.68 14.88
CA ARG A 125 -23.89 0.67 13.96
C ARG A 125 -23.89 1.16 12.50
N ASP A 126 -25.02 1.70 12.02
CA ASP A 126 -25.10 2.18 10.63
C ASP A 126 -24.17 3.37 10.36
N TYR A 127 -24.04 4.27 11.34
CA TYR A 127 -23.10 5.39 11.28
C TYR A 127 -21.65 4.91 11.22
N ASP A 128 -21.27 4.01 12.12
CA ASP A 128 -19.92 3.43 12.21
C ASP A 128 -19.55 2.69 10.92
N LEU A 129 -20.42 1.79 10.45
CA LEU A 129 -20.24 1.06 9.20
C LEU A 129 -20.21 2.02 7.99
N GLY A 130 -21.11 3.00 7.94
CA GLY A 130 -21.15 3.99 6.86
C GLY A 130 -19.83 4.75 6.73
N ASN A 131 -19.32 5.24 7.86
CA ASN A 131 -18.03 5.93 7.94
C ASN A 131 -16.86 5.00 7.59
N TRP A 132 -16.91 3.74 8.03
CA TRP A 132 -15.89 2.75 7.70
C TRP A 132 -15.84 2.44 6.20
N TYR A 133 -17.00 2.26 5.55
CA TYR A 133 -17.09 2.07 4.11
C TYR A 133 -16.61 3.30 3.33
N ASP A 134 -16.92 4.52 3.79
CA ASP A 134 -16.39 5.75 3.19
C ASP A 134 -14.86 5.83 3.27
N ARG A 135 -14.29 5.46 4.42
CA ARG A 135 -12.83 5.37 4.57
C ARG A 135 -12.24 4.28 3.68
N LEU A 136 -12.87 3.11 3.60
CA LEU A 136 -12.42 1.99 2.77
C LEU A 136 -12.37 2.38 1.29
N GLU A 137 -13.42 3.01 0.77
CA GLU A 137 -13.47 3.48 -0.62
C GLU A 137 -12.42 4.56 -0.90
N SER A 138 -12.20 5.49 0.04
CA SER A 138 -11.21 6.55 -0.12
C SER A 138 -9.74 6.08 -0.01
N SER A 139 -9.46 5.10 0.86
CA SER A 139 -8.10 4.60 1.10
C SER A 139 -7.69 3.49 0.13
N ILE A 140 -8.64 2.69 -0.35
CA ILE A 140 -8.39 1.54 -1.22
C ILE A 140 -9.37 1.59 -2.40
N PRO A 141 -9.06 2.34 -3.46
CA PRO A 141 -9.93 2.44 -4.63
C PRO A 141 -10.21 1.07 -5.25
N GLY A 142 -11.48 0.71 -5.41
CA GLY A 142 -11.90 -0.61 -5.90
C GLY A 142 -11.73 -1.75 -4.88
N GLY A 143 -11.41 -1.43 -3.64
CA GLY A 143 -11.48 -2.36 -2.52
C GLY A 143 -12.93 -2.61 -2.09
N THR A 144 -13.21 -3.82 -1.62
CA THR A 144 -14.51 -4.21 -1.07
C THR A 144 -14.33 -4.78 0.33
N GLY A 145 -15.18 -4.35 1.26
CA GLY A 145 -15.20 -4.83 2.64
C GLY A 145 -16.44 -5.68 2.94
N VAL A 146 -16.25 -6.84 3.55
CA VAL A 146 -17.33 -7.71 4.04
C VAL A 146 -17.06 -8.06 5.49
N ILE A 147 -18.08 -7.92 6.33
CA ILE A 147 -18.05 -8.30 7.73
C ILE A 147 -19.09 -9.38 7.92
N SER A 148 -18.66 -10.56 8.34
CA SER A 148 -19.51 -11.70 8.65
C SER A 148 -19.30 -12.13 10.09
N ALA A 149 -20.24 -12.90 10.62
CA ALA A 149 -20.15 -13.39 11.98
C ALA A 149 -20.67 -14.81 12.09
N GLN A 150 -20.16 -15.52 13.08
CA GLN A 150 -20.58 -16.86 13.46
C GLN A 150 -20.91 -16.86 14.94
N VAL A 151 -22.07 -17.41 15.30
CA VAL A 151 -22.53 -17.53 16.68
C VAL A 151 -22.42 -18.98 17.13
N ILE A 152 -21.92 -19.18 18.35
CA ILE A 152 -21.89 -20.48 19.00
C ILE A 152 -22.61 -20.37 20.33
N GLY A 153 -23.59 -21.24 20.56
CA GLY A 153 -24.42 -21.24 21.76
C GLY A 153 -25.67 -20.39 21.64
N THR A 154 -26.29 -20.07 22.78
CA THR A 154 -27.52 -19.28 22.86
C THR A 154 -27.39 -18.22 23.95
N VAL A 155 -28.20 -17.16 23.84
CA VAL A 155 -28.24 -16.08 24.84
C VAL A 155 -28.61 -16.67 26.22
N PRO A 156 -27.90 -16.33 27.32
CA PRO A 156 -26.86 -15.30 27.43
C PRO A 156 -25.41 -15.79 27.22
N ASN A 157 -25.17 -17.10 27.10
CA ASN A 157 -23.82 -17.69 27.06
C ASN A 157 -23.26 -17.87 25.64
N GLN A 158 -23.74 -17.09 24.68
CA GLN A 158 -23.26 -17.16 23.30
C GLN A 158 -21.86 -16.57 23.15
N VAL A 159 -21.10 -17.16 22.24
CA VAL A 159 -19.81 -16.67 21.76
C VAL A 159 -19.99 -16.22 20.32
N VAL A 160 -19.53 -15.01 20.02
CA VAL A 160 -19.64 -14.46 18.67
C VAL A 160 -18.25 -14.24 18.08
N THR A 161 -18.01 -14.86 16.93
CA THR A 161 -16.79 -14.71 16.14
C THR A 161 -17.08 -13.89 14.89
N TYR A 162 -16.51 -12.69 14.81
CA TYR A 162 -16.54 -11.82 13.66
C TYR A 162 -15.37 -12.09 12.72
N TYR A 163 -15.63 -12.05 11.43
CA TYR A 163 -14.66 -12.09 10.35
C TYR A 163 -14.78 -10.80 9.54
N VAL A 164 -13.69 -10.04 9.47
CA VAL A 164 -13.59 -8.85 8.61
C VAL A 164 -12.75 -9.24 7.41
N GLU A 165 -13.28 -9.04 6.22
CA GLU A 165 -12.64 -9.37 4.95
C GLU A 165 -12.50 -8.10 4.11
N ILE A 166 -11.28 -7.82 3.67
CA ILE A 166 -11.02 -6.74 2.71
C ILE A 166 -10.37 -7.37 1.49
N THR A 167 -11.01 -7.15 0.34
CA THR A 167 -10.57 -7.62 -0.97
C THR A 167 -10.23 -6.44 -1.85
N TRP A 168 -9.12 -6.52 -2.58
CA TRP A 168 -8.76 -5.52 -3.57
C TRP A 168 -8.18 -6.19 -4.82
N ARG A 169 -8.20 -5.46 -5.93
CA ARG A 169 -7.64 -5.93 -7.20
C ARG A 169 -6.17 -5.54 -7.29
N LEU A 170 -5.33 -6.46 -7.74
CA LEU A 170 -3.94 -6.17 -8.08
C LEU A 170 -3.87 -5.59 -9.51
N ARG A 171 -2.86 -4.75 -9.76
CA ARG A 171 -2.58 -4.23 -11.10
C ARG A 171 -2.19 -5.40 -12.01
N GLU A 172 -2.85 -5.50 -13.15
CA GLU A 172 -2.70 -6.58 -14.13
C GLU A 172 -1.22 -6.91 -14.43
N GLU A 173 -0.82 -8.17 -14.23
CA GLU A 173 0.25 -8.77 -15.01
C GLU A 173 -0.35 -9.23 -16.34
N GLU A 174 0.17 -8.68 -17.45
CA GLU A 174 -0.34 -8.74 -18.84
C GLU A 174 -0.45 -10.16 -19.45
N ARG A 175 -0.29 -11.24 -18.66
CA ARG A 175 -0.22 -12.62 -19.15
C ARG A 175 -1.48 -13.46 -18.93
N ASP A 176 -2.34 -13.12 -17.98
CA ASP A 176 -3.59 -13.85 -17.74
C ASP A 176 -4.76 -12.87 -17.58
N SER A 177 -5.76 -12.96 -18.46
CA SER A 177 -6.91 -12.06 -18.57
C SER A 177 -7.94 -12.17 -17.42
N ALA A 178 -7.50 -12.58 -16.23
CA ALA A 178 -8.28 -12.56 -15.01
C ALA A 178 -7.56 -11.66 -13.99
N SER A 179 -8.15 -10.49 -13.73
CA SER A 179 -7.66 -9.58 -12.68
C SER A 179 -7.58 -10.32 -11.34
N GLU A 180 -6.36 -10.56 -10.87
CA GLU A 180 -6.09 -11.27 -9.62
C GLU A 180 -6.56 -10.41 -8.44
N THR A 181 -7.49 -10.96 -7.66
CA THR A 181 -8.00 -10.33 -6.44
C THR A 181 -7.28 -10.88 -5.23
N LYS A 182 -6.79 -10.00 -4.36
CA LYS A 182 -6.21 -10.39 -3.07
C LYS A 182 -7.20 -10.09 -1.95
N THR A 183 -7.43 -11.07 -1.08
CA THR A 183 -8.28 -10.94 0.10
C THR A 183 -7.46 -11.17 1.36
N ILE A 184 -7.61 -10.32 2.36
CA ILE A 184 -7.14 -10.56 3.72
C ILE A 184 -8.34 -10.65 4.65
N ARG A 185 -8.31 -11.63 5.57
CA ARG A 185 -9.33 -11.86 6.59
C ARG A 185 -8.73 -11.69 7.99
N TRP A 186 -9.36 -10.87 8.80
CA TRP A 186 -9.10 -10.75 10.23
C TRP A 186 -10.23 -11.43 11.00
N VAL A 187 -9.89 -12.05 12.13
CA VAL A 187 -10.85 -12.74 13.00
C VAL A 187 -10.81 -12.14 14.40
N MET A 188 -11.98 -11.97 14.99
CA MET A 188 -12.14 -11.49 16.36
C MET A 188 -13.28 -12.24 17.03
N GLN A 189 -13.06 -12.66 18.26
CA GLN A 189 -14.10 -13.26 19.10
C GLN A 189 -14.45 -12.31 20.25
N ILE A 190 -15.74 -12.19 20.57
CA ILE A 190 -16.27 -11.39 21.67
C ILE A 190 -17.21 -12.20 22.58
#